data_AF-A0A6P5EEB5-F1
#
_entry.id   AF-A0A6P5EEB5-F1
#
_cell.length_a   1.000
_cell.length_b   1.000
_cell.length_c   1.000
_cell.angle_alpha   90.00
_cell.angle_beta   90.00
_cell.angle_gamma   90.00
#
_symmetry.space_group_name_H-M   'P 1'
#
loop_
_entity.id
_entity.type
_entity.pdbx_description
1 polymer ?
#
loop_
_entity_poly.entity_id
_entity_poly.type
_entity_poly.pdbx_seq_one_letter_code
_entity_poly.pdbx_strand_id
1 'polypeptide(L)'
;MHGFGVYRFANGHQYEGAWHEGRRQGLGMYTFRNGETQSGHWQNGVLDTLSTQNTPPGSPIAVNNSKVLNAVQEARRAAEKAYNVPRVDDRVNKAVAAANKAGNAARVAAVKAVQKQIPSRSGDLPMPIV
;
A
#
# COMPACT_ATOMS: atom_id res chain seq x y z
N MET A 1 -26.09 6.36 13.26
CA MET A 1 -25.30 5.66 12.21
C MET A 1 -25.79 4.22 12.12
N HIS A 2 -26.01 3.71 10.92
CA HIS A 2 -26.40 2.31 10.67
C HIS A 2 -25.56 1.77 9.51
N GLY A 3 -25.25 0.47 9.50
CA GLY A 3 -24.49 -0.20 8.44
C GLY A 3 -23.05 -0.55 8.86
N PHE A 4 -22.22 -1.00 7.92
CA PHE A 4 -20.83 -1.37 8.20
C PHE A 4 -19.90 -0.15 8.04
N GLY A 5 -18.95 0.03 8.95
CA GLY A 5 -18.05 1.17 8.88
C GLY A 5 -16.85 1.08 9.79
N VAL A 6 -15.84 1.89 9.46
CA VAL A 6 -14.62 2.07 10.26
C VAL A 6 -14.71 3.37 11.03
N TYR A 7 -14.52 3.29 12.35
CA TYR A 7 -14.45 4.45 13.23
C TYR A 7 -13.08 4.50 13.91
N ARG A 8 -12.41 5.65 13.79
CA ARG A 8 -11.12 5.91 14.43
C ARG A 8 -11.35 6.82 15.63
N PHE A 9 -11.00 6.33 16.80
CA PHE A 9 -11.13 7.06 18.05
C PHE A 9 -9.94 8.03 18.23
N ALA A 10 -10.17 9.16 18.91
CA ALA A 10 -9.12 10.15 19.19
C ALA A 10 -7.97 9.59 20.04
N ASN A 11 -8.21 8.53 20.81
CA ASN A 11 -7.21 7.81 21.60
C ASN A 11 -6.33 6.85 20.78
N GLY A 12 -6.52 6.79 19.46
CA GLY A 12 -5.78 5.91 18.55
C GLY A 12 -6.33 4.49 18.46
N HIS A 13 -7.48 4.20 19.08
CA HIS A 13 -8.20 2.95 18.85
C HIS A 13 -8.97 3.01 17.53
N GLN A 14 -9.32 1.85 17.01
CA GLN A 14 -10.11 1.72 15.79
C GLN A 14 -11.15 0.63 15.96
N TYR A 15 -12.37 0.87 15.50
CA TYR A 15 -13.39 -0.15 15.35
C TYR A 15 -13.77 -0.29 13.88
N GLU A 16 -13.93 -1.51 13.44
CA GLU A 16 -14.36 -1.86 12.08
C GLU A 16 -15.42 -2.94 12.19
N GLY A 17 -16.66 -2.62 11.84
CA GLY A 17 -17.77 -3.53 12.09
C GLY A 17 -19.12 -2.94 11.74
N ALA A 18 -20.16 -3.69 12.06
CA ALA A 18 -21.53 -3.23 11.91
C ALA A 18 -21.94 -2.25 13.01
N TRP A 19 -22.75 -1.28 12.62
CA TRP A 19 -23.28 -0.20 13.43
C TRP A 19 -24.81 -0.23 13.38
N HIS A 20 -25.42 0.02 14.52
CA HIS A 20 -26.87 0.21 14.65
C HIS A 20 -27.12 1.31 15.67
N GLU A 21 -27.87 2.35 15.27
CA GLU A 21 -28.19 3.51 16.12
C GLU A 21 -26.95 4.20 16.72
N GLY A 22 -25.83 4.21 15.99
CA GLY A 22 -24.57 4.78 16.47
C GLY A 22 -23.83 3.92 17.50
N ARG A 23 -24.31 2.71 17.77
CA ARG A 23 -23.64 1.72 18.62
C ARG A 23 -23.06 0.61 17.77
N ARG A 24 -21.99 -0.01 18.28
CA ARG A 24 -21.38 -1.20 17.69
C ARG A 24 -22.35 -2.38 17.87
N GLN A 25 -22.70 -3.04 16.77
CA GLN A 25 -23.73 -4.09 16.73
C GLN A 25 -23.34 -5.15 15.70
N GLY A 26 -23.54 -6.43 16.00
CA GLY A 26 -23.20 -7.52 15.09
C GLY A 26 -21.69 -7.80 15.03
N LEU A 27 -21.23 -8.43 13.96
CA LEU A 27 -19.82 -8.80 13.82
C LEU A 27 -18.94 -7.56 13.61
N GLY A 28 -17.85 -7.49 14.36
CA GLY A 28 -16.88 -6.41 14.24
C GLY A 28 -15.55 -6.70 14.94
N MET A 29 -14.57 -5.88 14.62
CA MET A 29 -13.20 -5.95 15.11
C MET A 29 -12.81 -4.61 15.74
N TYR A 30 -12.21 -4.67 16.92
CA TYR A 30 -11.67 -3.54 17.64
C TYR A 30 -10.15 -3.67 17.75
N THR A 31 -9.44 -2.66 17.26
CA THR A 31 -7.98 -2.56 17.31
C THR A 31 -7.59 -1.50 18.34
N PHE A 32 -6.81 -1.92 19.32
CA PHE A 32 -6.22 -1.05 20.31
C PHE A 32 -4.99 -0.34 19.74
N ARG A 33 -4.59 0.76 20.40
CA ARG A 33 -3.43 1.56 19.96
C ARG A 33 -2.10 0.78 20.02
N ASN A 34 -2.04 -0.26 20.87
CA ASN A 34 -0.90 -1.15 21.02
C ASN A 34 -0.83 -2.21 19.89
N GLY A 35 -1.78 -2.22 18.97
CA GLY A 35 -1.88 -3.20 17.88
C GLY A 35 -2.65 -4.47 18.24
N GLU A 36 -3.08 -4.63 19.49
CA GLU A 36 -3.92 -5.76 19.90
C GLU A 36 -5.30 -5.65 19.25
N THR A 37 -5.85 -6.78 18.82
CA THR A 37 -7.15 -6.83 18.13
C THR A 37 -8.10 -7.80 18.79
N GLN A 38 -9.35 -7.36 18.99
CA GLN A 38 -10.45 -8.19 19.46
C GLN A 38 -11.56 -8.22 18.41
N SER A 39 -11.82 -9.40 17.85
CA SER A 39 -12.95 -9.65 16.96
C SER A 39 -14.06 -10.42 17.68
N GLY A 40 -15.30 -10.22 17.26
CA GLY A 40 -16.43 -10.99 17.76
C GLY A 40 -17.77 -10.33 17.50
N HIS A 41 -18.81 -10.81 18.19
CA HIS A 41 -20.15 -10.27 18.11
C HIS A 41 -20.33 -9.14 19.13
N TRP A 42 -20.75 -7.98 18.64
CA TRP A 42 -21.01 -6.78 19.44
C TRP A 42 -22.51 -6.62 19.66
N GLN A 43 -22.91 -6.31 20.88
CA GLN A 43 -24.30 -5.98 21.18
C GLN A 43 -24.35 -4.74 22.05
N ASN A 44 -25.06 -3.72 21.59
CA ASN A 44 -25.22 -2.43 22.30
C ASN A 44 -23.89 -1.77 22.68
N GLY A 45 -22.82 -2.00 21.91
CA GLY A 45 -21.49 -1.45 22.18
C GLY A 45 -20.59 -2.33 23.06
N VAL A 46 -21.06 -3.48 23.53
CA VAL A 46 -20.28 -4.43 24.34
C VAL A 46 -19.89 -5.63 23.48
N LEU A 47 -18.64 -6.05 23.55
CA LEU A 47 -18.18 -7.29 22.93
C LEU A 47 -18.69 -8.46 23.77
N ASP A 48 -19.42 -9.39 23.14
CA ASP A 48 -19.80 -10.63 23.80
C ASP A 48 -18.59 -11.55 23.92
N THR A 49 -17.79 -11.35 24.97
CA THR A 49 -16.56 -12.11 25.26
C THR A 49 -16.84 -13.44 25.95
N LEU A 50 -18.05 -13.65 26.49
CA LEU A 50 -18.44 -14.87 27.19
C LEU A 50 -18.49 -16.09 26.26
N SER A 51 -18.66 -15.85 24.96
CA SER A 51 -18.54 -16.84 23.90
C SER A 51 -17.09 -17.29 23.61
N THR A 52 -16.07 -16.66 24.21
CA THR A 52 -14.65 -16.97 23.94
C THR A 52 -13.98 -17.78 25.06
N GLN A 53 -14.43 -17.66 26.32
CA GLN A 53 -13.79 -18.35 27.45
C GLN A 53 -14.45 -19.68 27.87
N ASN A 54 -15.74 -19.87 27.61
CA ASN A 54 -16.48 -21.04 28.10
C ASN A 54 -16.66 -22.15 27.05
N THR A 55 -15.87 -22.14 25.98
CA THR A 55 -16.15 -22.97 24.82
C THR A 55 -15.01 -23.98 24.58
N PRO A 56 -15.30 -25.30 24.59
CA PRO A 56 -14.28 -26.30 24.33
C PRO A 56 -13.65 -26.10 22.94
N PRO A 57 -12.35 -26.40 22.78
CA PRO A 57 -11.66 -26.29 21.49
C PRO A 57 -12.36 -27.22 20.48
N GLY A 58 -13.14 -26.64 19.58
CA GLY A 58 -13.94 -27.39 18.59
C GLY A 58 -15.36 -26.90 18.37
N SER A 59 -15.90 -25.99 19.19
CA SER A 59 -17.25 -25.47 18.91
C SER A 59 -17.25 -24.45 17.76
N PRO A 60 -18.30 -24.43 16.93
CA PRO A 60 -18.43 -23.55 15.76
C PRO A 60 -18.47 -22.04 16.08
N ILE A 61 -18.48 -21.65 17.36
CA ILE A 61 -18.46 -20.25 17.81
C ILE A 61 -17.03 -19.70 17.86
N ALA A 62 -16.04 -20.53 18.24
CA ALA A 62 -14.63 -20.12 18.30
C ALA A 62 -14.04 -19.82 16.91
N VAL A 63 -14.54 -20.51 15.87
CA VAL A 63 -14.16 -20.25 14.47
C VAL A 63 -14.74 -18.96 13.91
N ASN A 64 -15.68 -18.29 14.60
CA ASN A 64 -16.21 -17.01 14.12
C ASN A 64 -15.18 -15.87 14.32
N ASN A 65 -14.39 -15.89 15.40
CA ASN A 65 -13.41 -14.84 15.67
C ASN A 65 -12.29 -14.80 14.63
N SER A 66 -11.75 -15.97 14.26
CA SER A 66 -10.73 -16.10 13.21
C SER A 66 -11.29 -15.82 11.82
N LYS A 67 -12.54 -16.22 11.53
CA LYS A 67 -13.21 -15.85 10.27
C LYS A 67 -13.45 -14.35 10.14
N VAL A 68 -13.89 -13.68 11.20
CA VAL A 68 -14.08 -12.21 11.19
C VAL A 68 -12.75 -11.51 11.01
N LEU A 69 -11.71 -11.92 11.74
CA LEU A 69 -10.38 -11.34 11.60
C LEU A 69 -9.84 -11.52 10.17
N ASN A 70 -9.94 -12.74 9.62
CA ASN A 70 -9.52 -13.02 8.25
C ASN A 70 -10.33 -12.21 7.23
N ALA A 71 -11.66 -12.14 7.38
CA ALA A 71 -12.52 -11.39 6.47
C ALA A 71 -12.21 -9.89 6.49
N VAL A 72 -11.96 -9.32 7.67
CA VAL A 72 -11.58 -7.92 7.83
C VAL A 72 -10.18 -7.67 7.24
N GLN A 73 -9.23 -8.56 7.48
CA GLN A 73 -7.89 -8.44 6.91
C GLN A 73 -7.89 -8.54 5.39
N GLU A 74 -8.67 -9.47 4.82
CA GLU A 74 -8.84 -9.61 3.37
C GLU A 74 -9.55 -8.38 2.78
N ALA A 75 -10.58 -7.84 3.45
CA ALA A 75 -11.23 -6.60 3.04
C ALA A 75 -10.24 -5.41 3.03
N ARG A 76 -9.40 -5.30 4.06
CA ARG A 76 -8.33 -4.29 4.13
C ARG A 76 -7.32 -4.45 2.99
N ARG A 77 -6.83 -5.67 2.77
CA ARG A 77 -5.87 -5.97 1.69
C ARG A 77 -6.47 -5.67 0.31
N ALA A 78 -7.75 -6.00 0.10
CA ALA A 78 -8.46 -5.69 -1.13
C ALA A 78 -8.63 -4.17 -1.32
N ALA A 79 -8.98 -3.42 -0.27
CA ALA A 79 -9.08 -1.97 -0.30
C ALA A 79 -7.71 -1.30 -0.56
N GLU A 80 -6.64 -1.77 0.07
CA GLU A 80 -5.28 -1.28 -0.15
C GLU A 80 -4.79 -1.57 -1.57
N LYS A 81 -5.08 -2.78 -2.10
CA LYS A 81 -4.80 -3.13 -3.50
C LYS A 81 -5.59 -2.26 -4.47
N ALA A 82 -6.85 -1.94 -4.15
CA ALA A 82 -7.68 -1.05 -4.97
C ALA A 82 -7.15 0.41 -4.96
N TYR A 83 -6.58 0.86 -3.84
CA TYR A 83 -5.90 2.16 -3.75
C TYR A 83 -4.54 2.17 -4.47
N ASN A 84 -3.81 1.05 -4.43
CA ASN A 84 -2.58 0.79 -5.18
C ASN A 84 -2.85 0.31 -6.62
N VAL A 85 -4.04 0.52 -7.17
CA VAL A 85 -4.17 0.54 -8.63
C VAL A 85 -3.26 1.67 -9.09
N PRO A 86 -2.27 1.43 -9.97
CA PRO A 86 -1.43 2.50 -10.47
C PRO A 86 -2.37 3.52 -11.10
N ARG A 87 -2.57 4.62 -10.38
CA ARG A 87 -3.24 5.79 -10.92
C ARG A 87 -2.51 6.11 -12.22
N VAL A 88 -3.23 6.64 -13.20
CA VAL A 88 -2.77 6.94 -14.56
C VAL A 88 -1.33 7.52 -14.60
N ASP A 89 -0.94 8.21 -13.52
CA ASP A 89 0.40 8.61 -13.10
C ASP A 89 1.52 7.59 -13.39
N ASP A 90 1.38 6.28 -13.13
CA ASP A 90 2.48 5.33 -13.31
C ASP A 90 2.82 5.09 -14.80
N ARG A 91 1.78 5.02 -15.65
CA ARG A 91 1.93 4.91 -17.11
C ARG A 91 2.54 6.18 -17.69
N VAL A 92 2.12 7.34 -17.20
CA VAL A 92 2.66 8.63 -17.61
C VAL A 92 4.12 8.77 -17.15
N ASN A 93 4.43 8.45 -15.90
CA ASN A 93 5.79 8.50 -15.36
C ASN A 93 6.75 7.57 -16.12
N LYS A 94 6.29 6.36 -16.47
CA LYS A 94 7.08 5.44 -17.30
C LYS A 94 7.32 5.96 -18.71
N ALA A 95 6.32 6.59 -19.33
CA ALA A 95 6.46 7.21 -20.65
C ALA A 95 7.42 8.41 -20.61
N VAL A 96 7.29 9.28 -19.60
CA VAL A 96 8.19 10.43 -19.37
C VAL A 96 9.62 9.96 -19.13
N ALA A 97 9.83 8.93 -18.30
CA ALA A 97 11.15 8.37 -18.06
C ALA A 97 11.78 7.78 -19.33
N ALA A 98 10.99 7.08 -20.15
CA ALA A 98 11.45 6.55 -21.44
C ALA A 98 11.84 7.66 -22.42
N ALA A 99 11.01 8.71 -22.52
CA ALA A 99 11.28 9.87 -23.37
C ALA A 99 12.55 10.62 -22.94
N ASN A 100 12.71 10.86 -21.64
CA ASN A 100 13.91 11.49 -21.08
C ASN A 100 15.17 10.66 -21.32
N LYS A 101 15.09 9.33 -21.16
CA LYS A 101 16.19 8.41 -21.45
C LYS A 101 16.59 8.47 -22.92
N ALA A 102 15.62 8.47 -23.84
CA ALA A 102 15.87 8.56 -25.27
C ALA A 102 16.50 9.91 -25.66
N GLY A 103 15.96 11.02 -25.15
CA GLY A 103 16.51 12.36 -25.38
C GLY A 103 17.94 12.51 -24.88
N ASN A 104 18.24 11.98 -23.68
CA ASN A 104 19.59 12.00 -23.13
C ASN A 104 20.56 11.13 -23.95
N ALA A 105 20.13 9.93 -24.39
CA ALA A 105 20.94 9.07 -25.24
C ALA A 105 21.27 9.73 -26.59
N ALA A 106 20.30 10.40 -27.21
CA ALA A 106 20.50 11.14 -28.46
C ALA A 106 21.49 12.30 -28.27
N ARG A 107 21.36 13.08 -27.19
CA ARG A 107 22.32 14.15 -26.86
C ARG A 107 23.73 13.62 -26.67
N VAL A 108 23.89 12.52 -25.91
CA VAL A 108 25.20 11.89 -25.68
C VAL A 108 25.79 11.35 -26.97
N ALA A 109 24.99 10.71 -27.82
CA ALA A 109 25.45 10.21 -29.11
C ALA A 109 25.90 11.35 -30.04
N ALA A 110 25.16 12.47 -30.09
CA ALA A 110 25.53 13.64 -30.87
C ALA A 110 26.85 14.27 -30.40
N VAL A 111 27.00 14.47 -29.08
CA VAL A 111 28.26 14.98 -28.49
C VAL A 111 29.42 14.04 -28.80
N LYS A 112 29.21 12.72 -28.70
CA LYS A 112 30.24 11.72 -29.00
C LYS A 112 30.62 11.71 -30.48
N ALA A 113 29.67 11.93 -31.38
CA ALA A 113 29.93 12.05 -32.82
C ALA A 113 30.77 13.29 -33.15
N VAL A 114 30.45 14.43 -32.53
CA VAL A 114 31.23 15.68 -32.66
C VAL A 114 32.65 15.49 -32.13
N GLN A 115 32.81 14.86 -30.96
CA GLN A 115 34.13 14.59 -30.38
C GLN A 115 34.99 13.70 -31.29
N LYS A 116 34.37 12.73 -31.99
CA LYS A 116 35.07 11.84 -32.93
C LYS A 116 35.46 12.52 -34.25
N GLN A 117 34.80 13.64 -34.59
CA GLN A 117 35.09 14.43 -35.79
C GLN A 117 36.19 15.48 -35.59
N ILE A 118 36.73 15.66 -34.38
CA ILE A 118 37.91 16.50 -34.14
C ILE A 118 39.12 15.59 -34.34
N PRO A 119 39.81 15.60 -35.50
CA PRO A 119 41.09 14.93 -35.61
C PRO A 119 42.09 15.74 -34.78
N SER A 120 43.01 15.08 -34.11
CA SER A 120 44.17 15.71 -33.48
C SER A 120 44.89 16.59 -34.50
N ARG A 121 44.59 17.90 -34.52
CA ARG A 121 45.37 18.89 -35.26
C ARG A 121 46.64 19.19 -34.45
N SER A 122 47.43 18.15 -34.25
CA SER A 122 48.71 18.17 -33.53
C SER A 122 49.46 16.90 -33.93
N GLY A 123 49.96 16.89 -35.17
CA GLY A 123 50.83 15.86 -35.71
C GLY A 123 51.82 16.51 -36.67
N ASP A 124 53.00 16.81 -36.12
CA ASP A 124 54.32 16.85 -36.77
C ASP A 124 54.50 17.62 -38.08
N LEU A 125 55.07 18.83 -37.95
CA LEU A 125 55.98 19.36 -38.96
C LEU A 125 57.40 18.90 -38.62
N PRO A 126 58.08 18.07 -39.43
CA PRO A 126 59.50 17.81 -39.25
C PRO A 126 60.27 19.07 -39.67
N MET A 127 61.04 19.66 -38.75
CA MET A 127 61.98 20.72 -39.11
C MET A 127 63.16 20.13 -39.91
N PRO A 128 63.57 20.75 -41.03
CA PRO A 128 64.72 20.27 -41.79
C PRO A 128 66.02 20.63 -41.06
N ILE A 129 66.98 19.73 -41.23
CA ILE A 129 68.34 19.79 -40.69
C ILE A 129 69.15 20.78 -41.53
N VAL A 130 69.63 21.88 -40.92
CA VAL A 130 70.85 22.63 -41.29
C VAL A 130 71.47 23.17 -40.02
#